data_AF-A0A950IPY7-F1
#
_entry.id   AF-A0A950IPY7-F1
#
_cell.length_a   1.000
_cell.length_b   1.000
_cell.length_c   1.000
_cell.angle_alpha   90.00
_cell.angle_beta   90.00
_cell.angle_gamma   90.00
#
_symmetry.space_group_name_H-M   'P 1'
#
loop_
_entity.id
_entity.type
_entity.pdbx_description
1 polymer ?
#
loop_
_entity_poly.entity_id
_entity_poly.type
_entity_poly.pdbx_seq_one_letter_code
_entity_poly.pdbx_strand_id
1 'polypeptide(L)'
;MLGKTTNPQLEQIENAIQQKVPPQLAQAFQRTVTAGLSIMYSPQSHQLMVTQLTKPGNPANNVAEGAAKLVGELYKQSRGTMPVQVMVPAATVFMCEGLDYLSKLNGLQINPQLIAQATQDVGMYVLQLMGISQQQMHTVIAHGMAQADQQQGSQGAQSGAAAAPATPPTSPTQGIINSARGMQ
;
A
#
# COMPACT_ATOMS: atom_id res chain seq x y z
N MET A 1 11.21 -11.90 9.05
CA MET A 1 11.70 -10.59 8.59
C MET A 1 12.00 -10.69 7.10
N LEU A 2 11.48 -9.76 6.30
CA LEU A 2 11.73 -9.69 4.85
C LEU A 2 13.08 -9.04 4.54
N GLY A 3 13.45 -8.04 5.34
CA GLY A 3 14.70 -7.29 5.25
C GLY A 3 15.59 -7.36 6.50
N LYS A 4 16.59 -6.48 6.55
CA LYS A 4 17.51 -6.24 7.69
C LYS A 4 17.18 -4.95 8.45
N THR A 5 16.06 -4.32 8.12
CA THR A 5 15.53 -3.15 8.82
C THR A 5 15.45 -3.37 10.33
N THR A 6 15.91 -2.37 11.09
CA THR A 6 15.89 -2.39 12.56
C THR A 6 14.90 -1.40 13.16
N ASN A 7 14.43 -0.43 12.38
CA ASN A 7 13.40 0.50 12.82
C ASN A 7 12.01 -0.20 12.84
N PRO A 8 11.26 -0.16 13.96
CA PRO A 8 10.00 -0.89 14.10
C PRO A 8 8.89 -0.36 13.17
N GLN A 9 8.89 0.93 12.83
CA GLN A 9 7.90 1.50 11.92
C GLN A 9 8.12 1.01 10.49
N LEU A 10 9.38 0.90 10.07
CA LEU A 10 9.75 0.40 8.76
C LEU A 10 9.48 -1.11 8.65
N GLU A 11 9.76 -1.88 9.71
CA GLU A 11 9.42 -3.31 9.77
C GLU A 11 7.90 -3.54 9.66
N GLN A 12 7.08 -2.72 10.34
CA GLN A 12 5.63 -2.79 10.22
C GLN A 12 5.15 -2.57 8.79
N ILE A 13 5.79 -1.66 8.06
CA ILE A 13 5.47 -1.38 6.65
C ILE A 13 5.84 -2.58 5.77
N GLU A 14 7.03 -3.14 5.93
CA GLU A 14 7.45 -4.34 5.18
C GLU A 14 6.45 -5.49 5.38
N ASN A 15 6.07 -5.75 6.63
CA ASN A 15 5.08 -6.79 6.95
C ASN A 15 3.72 -6.48 6.33
N ALA A 16 3.26 -5.23 6.41
CA ALA A 16 1.99 -4.82 5.81
C ALA A 16 1.99 -4.94 4.28
N ILE A 17 3.11 -4.64 3.62
CA ILE A 17 3.28 -4.85 2.18
C ILE A 17 3.22 -6.35 1.87
N GLN A 18 3.95 -7.19 2.62
CA GLN A 18 3.94 -8.64 2.43
C GLN A 18 2.52 -9.22 2.47
N GLN A 19 1.72 -8.80 3.46
CA GLN A 19 0.36 -9.29 3.63
C GLN A 19 -0.58 -8.86 2.51
N LYS A 20 -0.30 -7.73 1.86
CA LYS A 20 -1.09 -7.22 0.73
C LYS A 20 -0.69 -7.83 -0.61
N VAL A 21 0.45 -8.53 -0.68
CA VAL A 21 0.84 -9.25 -1.90
C VAL A 21 -0.10 -10.44 -2.11
N PRO A 22 -0.78 -10.53 -3.26
CA PRO A 22 -1.64 -11.68 -3.57
C PRO A 22 -0.86 -13.00 -3.50
N PRO A 23 -1.45 -14.11 -3.03
CA PRO A 23 -0.75 -15.39 -2.88
C PRO A 23 -0.06 -15.87 -4.17
N GLN A 24 -0.69 -15.65 -5.33
CA GLN A 24 -0.14 -15.99 -6.64
C GLN A 24 1.13 -15.19 -7.03
N LEU A 25 1.36 -14.04 -6.41
CA LEU A 25 2.53 -13.19 -6.62
C LEU A 25 3.59 -13.35 -5.53
N ALA A 26 3.27 -14.02 -4.42
CA ALA A 26 4.13 -14.10 -3.23
C ALA A 26 5.52 -14.65 -3.55
N GLN A 27 5.62 -15.70 -4.38
CA GLN A 27 6.92 -16.27 -4.76
C GLN A 27 7.74 -15.31 -5.63
N ALA A 28 7.10 -14.63 -6.59
CA ALA A 28 7.78 -13.65 -7.44
C ALA A 28 8.26 -12.44 -6.63
N PHE A 29 7.42 -11.96 -5.71
CA PHE A 29 7.76 -10.91 -4.77
C PHE A 29 8.95 -11.31 -3.89
N GLN A 30 8.91 -12.49 -3.25
CA GLN A 30 10.00 -12.96 -2.40
C GLN A 30 11.33 -13.07 -3.15
N ARG A 31 11.33 -13.66 -4.36
CA ARG A 31 12.54 -13.73 -5.19
C ARG A 31 13.08 -12.35 -5.54
N THR A 32 12.20 -11.41 -5.84
CA THR A 32 12.56 -10.02 -6.16
C THR A 32 13.21 -9.34 -4.97
N VAL A 33 12.61 -9.43 -3.78
CA VAL A 33 13.16 -8.87 -2.54
C VAL A 33 14.52 -9.49 -2.24
N THR A 34 14.64 -10.83 -2.27
CA THR A 34 15.91 -11.52 -2.01
C THR A 34 17.02 -11.12 -2.99
N ALA A 35 16.71 -11.03 -4.29
CA ALA A 35 17.67 -10.60 -5.30
C ALA A 35 18.10 -9.14 -5.09
N GLY A 36 17.15 -8.25 -4.82
CA GLY A 36 17.44 -6.84 -4.59
C GLY A 36 18.26 -6.60 -3.34
N LEU A 37 17.97 -7.27 -2.23
CA LEU A 37 18.80 -7.19 -1.01
C LEU A 37 20.21 -7.72 -1.25
N SER A 38 20.34 -8.81 -2.01
CA SER A 38 21.66 -9.36 -2.37
C SER A 38 22.47 -8.36 -3.19
N ILE A 39 21.83 -7.65 -4.13
CA ILE A 39 22.46 -6.54 -4.84
C ILE A 39 22.76 -5.42 -3.86
N MET A 40 21.80 -4.89 -3.10
CA MET A 40 21.98 -3.73 -2.22
C MET A 40 23.15 -3.87 -1.23
N TYR A 41 23.36 -5.07 -0.70
CA TYR A 41 24.43 -5.37 0.26
C TYR A 41 25.71 -5.94 -0.37
N SER A 42 25.81 -6.03 -1.71
CA SER A 42 27.03 -6.50 -2.36
C SER A 42 28.14 -5.44 -2.26
N PRO A 43 29.42 -5.84 -2.17
CA PRO A 43 30.54 -4.88 -2.15
C PRO A 43 30.58 -3.97 -3.40
N GLN A 44 30.15 -4.49 -4.55
CA GLN A 44 30.21 -3.80 -5.84
C GLN A 44 29.20 -2.66 -5.95
N SER A 45 28.02 -2.82 -5.36
CA SER A 45 26.91 -1.86 -5.39
C SER A 45 26.86 -0.97 -4.16
N HIS A 46 27.56 -1.32 -3.08
CA HIS A 46 27.49 -0.60 -1.82
C HIS A 46 27.84 0.88 -2.00
N GLN A 47 28.91 1.19 -2.73
CA GLN A 47 29.29 2.57 -3.01
C GLN A 47 28.22 3.32 -3.81
N LEU A 48 27.60 2.68 -4.81
CA LEU A 48 26.52 3.27 -5.60
C LEU A 48 25.29 3.55 -4.74
N MET A 49 24.95 2.63 -3.84
CA MET A 49 23.87 2.82 -2.88
C MET A 49 24.16 4.03 -1.98
N VAL A 50 25.34 4.08 -1.34
CA VAL A 50 25.72 5.21 -0.49
C VAL A 50 25.64 6.52 -1.26
N THR A 51 26.28 6.59 -2.43
CA THR A 51 26.26 7.78 -3.28
C THR A 51 24.84 8.19 -3.68
N GLN A 52 23.93 7.25 -3.95
CA GLN A 52 22.53 7.55 -4.25
C GLN A 52 21.77 8.08 -3.04
N LEU A 53 21.98 7.50 -1.86
CA LEU A 53 21.25 7.88 -0.65
C LEU A 53 21.73 9.21 -0.06
N THR A 54 23.03 9.51 -0.18
CA THR A 54 23.64 10.74 0.36
C THR A 54 23.71 11.88 -0.65
N LYS A 55 23.01 11.80 -1.79
CA LYS A 55 22.94 12.92 -2.74
C LYS A 55 22.37 14.16 -2.04
N PRO A 56 22.85 15.37 -2.38
CA PRO A 56 22.20 16.60 -1.93
C PRO A 56 20.73 16.61 -2.35
N GLY A 57 19.83 16.95 -1.43
CA GLY A 57 18.39 17.01 -1.71
C GLY A 57 17.54 16.38 -0.62
N ASN A 58 16.31 16.01 -0.99
CA ASN A 58 15.34 15.41 -0.08
C ASN A 58 15.66 13.91 0.14
N PRO A 59 15.91 13.45 1.37
CA PRO A 59 16.16 12.04 1.67
C PRO A 59 15.07 11.09 1.18
N ALA A 60 13.80 11.51 1.26
CA ALA A 60 12.64 10.74 0.77
C ALA A 60 12.76 10.42 -0.72
N ASN A 61 13.16 11.44 -1.49
CA ASN A 61 13.33 11.34 -2.93
C ASN A 61 14.52 10.43 -3.29
N ASN A 62 15.64 10.60 -2.57
CA ASN A 62 16.84 9.79 -2.79
C ASN A 62 16.61 8.30 -2.57
N VAL A 63 15.91 7.92 -1.49
CA VAL A 63 15.59 6.51 -1.20
C VAL A 63 14.61 5.95 -2.22
N ALA A 64 13.59 6.72 -2.60
CA ALA A 64 12.58 6.30 -3.54
C ALA A 64 13.14 6.09 -4.95
N GLU A 65 13.94 7.04 -5.44
CA GLU A 65 14.64 6.94 -6.72
C GLU A 65 15.58 5.73 -6.74
N GLY A 66 16.35 5.54 -5.67
CA GLY A 66 17.28 4.40 -5.54
C GLY A 66 16.55 3.06 -5.56
N ALA A 67 15.46 2.94 -4.80
CA ALA A 67 14.64 1.74 -4.76
C ALA A 67 14.00 1.41 -6.12
N ALA A 68 13.47 2.42 -6.82
CA ALA A 68 12.89 2.24 -8.15
C ALA A 68 13.94 1.84 -9.19
N LYS A 69 15.14 2.44 -9.16
CA LYS A 69 16.27 2.04 -10.01
C LYS A 69 16.67 0.59 -9.79
N LEU A 70 16.75 0.16 -8.53
CA LEU A 70 17.08 -1.23 -8.19
C LEU A 70 16.04 -2.21 -8.73
N VAL A 71 14.75 -1.93 -8.54
CA VAL A 71 13.69 -2.76 -9.12
C VAL A 71 13.73 -2.76 -10.65
N GLY A 72 14.03 -1.62 -11.28
CA GLY A 72 14.16 -1.56 -12.73
C GLY A 72 15.33 -2.36 -13.27
N GLU A 73 16.43 -2.39 -12.54
CA GLU A 73 17.56 -3.25 -12.88
C GLU A 73 17.20 -4.74 -12.74
N LEU A 74 16.53 -5.12 -11.65
CA LEU A 74 16.02 -6.49 -11.49
C LEU A 74 15.02 -6.88 -12.59
N TYR A 75 14.15 -5.96 -13.00
CA TYR A 75 13.21 -6.19 -14.09
C TYR A 75 13.94 -6.46 -15.40
N LYS A 76 14.95 -5.66 -15.74
CA LYS A 76 15.81 -5.89 -16.92
C LYS A 76 16.52 -7.25 -16.84
N GLN A 77 17.12 -7.57 -15.70
CA GLN A 77 17.81 -8.84 -15.47
C GLN A 77 16.87 -10.05 -15.55
N SER A 78 15.59 -9.88 -15.17
CA SER A 78 14.57 -10.92 -15.26
C SER A 78 14.16 -11.26 -16.70
N ARG A 79 14.56 -10.45 -17.69
CA ARG A 79 14.15 -10.58 -19.10
C ARG A 79 12.63 -10.66 -19.28
N GLY A 80 11.88 -9.89 -18.49
CA GLY A 80 10.42 -9.81 -18.57
C GLY A 80 9.67 -10.92 -17.82
N THR A 81 10.36 -11.77 -17.06
CA THR A 81 9.72 -12.81 -16.24
C THR A 81 9.26 -12.30 -14.88
N MET A 82 9.71 -11.11 -14.45
CA MET A 82 9.22 -10.45 -13.25
C MET A 82 7.85 -9.81 -13.52
N PRO A 83 6.79 -10.16 -12.76
CA PRO A 83 5.49 -9.50 -12.88
C PRO A 83 5.59 -8.01 -12.50
N VAL A 84 5.02 -7.12 -13.32
CA VAL A 84 5.02 -5.67 -13.03
C VAL A 84 4.34 -5.36 -11.70
N GLN A 85 3.34 -6.14 -11.31
CA GLN A 85 2.59 -5.98 -10.06
C GLN A 85 3.46 -6.14 -8.80
N VAL A 86 4.62 -6.81 -8.89
CA VAL A 86 5.53 -6.95 -7.74
C VAL A 86 6.55 -5.81 -7.64
N MET A 87 6.67 -4.97 -8.67
CA MET A 87 7.69 -3.91 -8.73
C MET A 87 7.51 -2.87 -7.63
N VAL A 88 6.31 -2.31 -7.48
CA VAL A 88 6.03 -1.32 -6.43
C VAL A 88 6.20 -1.93 -5.03
N PRO A 89 5.57 -3.07 -4.68
CA PRO A 89 5.79 -3.72 -3.39
C PRO A 89 7.27 -3.96 -3.06
N ALA A 90 8.06 -4.44 -4.03
CA ALA A 90 9.49 -4.69 -3.81
C ALA A 90 10.28 -3.39 -3.63
N ALA A 91 9.97 -2.36 -4.42
CA ALA A 91 10.61 -1.05 -4.27
C ALA A 91 10.30 -0.44 -2.89
N THR A 92 9.10 -0.59 -2.37
CA THR A 92 8.76 -0.11 -1.02
C THR A 92 9.60 -0.80 0.06
N VAL A 93 9.88 -2.11 -0.08
CA VAL A 93 10.80 -2.80 0.85
C VAL A 93 12.22 -2.24 0.74
N PHE A 94 12.73 -2.00 -0.47
CA PHE A 94 14.07 -1.41 -0.64
C PHE A 94 14.15 0.04 -0.14
N MET A 95 13.05 0.79 -0.21
CA MET A 95 12.92 2.11 0.39
C MET A 95 13.03 2.03 1.91
N CYS A 96 12.37 1.07 2.56
CA CYS A 96 12.49 0.83 4.01
C CYS A 96 13.95 0.55 4.40
N GLU A 97 14.64 -0.33 3.68
CA GLU A 97 16.06 -0.62 3.91
C GLU A 97 16.95 0.63 3.72
N GLY A 98 16.67 1.44 2.71
CA GLY A 98 17.41 2.67 2.45
C GLY A 98 17.22 3.72 3.55
N LEU A 99 16.00 3.86 4.07
CA LEU A 99 15.69 4.74 5.19
C LEU A 99 16.37 4.27 6.49
N ASP A 100 16.31 2.97 6.79
CA ASP A 100 16.98 2.39 7.96
C ASP A 100 18.50 2.56 7.87
N TYR A 101 19.07 2.39 6.66
CA TYR A 101 20.49 2.65 6.42
C TYR A 101 20.87 4.11 6.66
N LEU A 102 20.09 5.08 6.13
CA LEU A 102 20.35 6.50 6.37
C LEU A 102 20.25 6.85 7.85
N SER A 103 19.24 6.33 8.56
CA SER A 103 19.10 6.51 10.00
C SER A 103 20.35 6.05 10.76
N LYS A 104 20.92 4.90 10.39
CA LYS A 104 22.18 4.38 10.97
C LYS A 104 23.42 5.18 10.56
N LEU A 105 23.48 5.66 9.33
CA LEU A 105 24.65 6.34 8.78
C LEU A 105 24.81 7.76 9.32
N ASN A 106 23.73 8.55 9.36
CA ASN A 106 23.79 9.98 9.67
C ASN A 106 22.76 10.45 10.70
N GLY A 107 22.04 9.52 11.35
CA GLY A 107 21.05 9.86 12.37
C GLY A 107 19.75 10.42 11.81
N LEU A 108 19.43 10.19 10.52
CA LEU A 108 18.14 10.59 9.94
C LEU A 108 16.98 10.11 10.81
N GLN A 109 16.11 11.05 11.21
CA GLN A 109 14.91 10.73 11.98
C GLN A 109 13.85 10.13 11.07
N ILE A 110 13.49 8.88 11.35
CA ILE A 110 12.36 8.22 10.72
C ILE A 110 11.07 8.72 11.35
N ASN A 111 10.24 9.40 10.55
CA ASN A 111 8.94 9.89 10.97
C ASN A 111 7.87 9.61 9.91
N PRO A 112 6.58 9.69 10.26
CA PRO A 112 5.48 9.34 9.34
C PRO A 112 5.47 10.16 8.04
N GLN A 113 5.84 11.45 8.11
CA GLN A 113 5.86 12.35 6.95
C GLN A 113 6.93 11.93 5.94
N LEU A 114 8.14 11.62 6.42
CA LEU A 114 9.24 11.11 5.61
C LEU A 114 8.85 9.80 4.91
N ILE A 115 8.27 8.87 5.67
CA ILE A 115 7.80 7.58 5.15
C ILE A 115 6.72 7.77 4.08
N ALA A 116 5.73 8.62 4.35
CA ALA A 116 4.63 8.87 3.44
C ALA A 116 5.13 9.48 2.12
N GLN A 117 6.02 10.48 2.21
CA GLN A 117 6.63 11.09 1.04
C GLN A 117 7.43 10.06 0.23
N ALA A 118 8.29 9.29 0.88
CA ALA A 118 9.11 8.29 0.21
C ALA A 118 8.23 7.21 -0.47
N THR A 119 7.14 6.80 0.17
CA THR A 119 6.20 5.81 -0.38
C THR A 119 5.50 6.34 -1.63
N GLN A 120 5.07 7.61 -1.61
CA GLN A 120 4.48 8.26 -2.79
C GLN A 120 5.51 8.34 -3.92
N ASP A 121 6.72 8.80 -3.61
CA ASP A 121 7.80 8.95 -4.59
C ASP A 121 8.19 7.61 -5.22
N VAL A 122 8.18 6.50 -4.45
CA VAL A 122 8.43 5.15 -4.99
C VAL A 122 7.45 4.81 -6.11
N GLY A 123 6.16 5.04 -5.87
CA GLY A 123 5.11 4.81 -6.87
C GLY A 123 5.36 5.63 -8.13
N MET A 124 5.68 6.92 -7.97
CA MET A 124 5.99 7.82 -9.07
C MET A 124 7.18 7.32 -9.90
N TYR A 125 8.30 6.98 -9.25
CA TYR A 125 9.50 6.55 -9.95
C TYR A 125 9.34 5.18 -10.63
N VAL A 126 8.60 4.25 -10.03
CA VAL A 126 8.31 2.95 -10.67
C VAL A 126 7.42 3.15 -11.90
N LEU A 127 6.43 4.03 -11.85
CA LEU A 127 5.60 4.33 -13.01
C LEU A 127 6.39 5.03 -14.13
N GLN A 128 7.29 5.96 -13.78
CA GLN A 128 8.22 6.58 -14.74
C GLN A 128 9.12 5.55 -15.42
N LEU A 129 9.62 4.57 -14.67
CA LEU A 129 10.41 3.47 -15.19
C LEU A 129 9.62 2.63 -16.23
N MET A 130 8.30 2.52 -16.05
CA MET A 130 7.40 1.85 -17.00
C MET A 130 7.05 2.71 -18.22
N GLY A 131 7.64 3.90 -18.35
CA GLY A 131 7.40 4.82 -19.46
C GLY A 131 6.17 5.71 -19.29
N ILE A 132 5.53 5.70 -18.11
CA ILE A 132 4.42 6.61 -17.79
C ILE A 132 5.02 7.96 -17.39
N SER A 133 4.92 8.93 -18.30
CA SER A 133 5.42 10.28 -18.07
C SER A 133 4.60 11.02 -16.99
N GLN A 134 5.19 12.06 -16.39
CA GLN A 134 4.48 12.96 -15.46
C GLN A 134 3.18 13.49 -16.08
N GLN A 135 3.20 13.87 -17.37
CA GLN A 135 2.03 14.40 -18.07
C GLN A 135 0.91 13.36 -18.18
N GLN A 136 1.24 12.13 -18.62
CA GLN A 136 0.29 11.02 -18.65
C GLN A 136 -0.25 10.71 -17.26
N MET A 137 0.57 10.86 -16.23
CA MET A 137 0.14 10.63 -14.85
C MET A 137 -0.86 11.68 -14.36
N HIS A 138 -0.65 12.97 -14.67
CA HIS A 138 -1.64 14.00 -14.34
C HIS A 138 -2.97 13.70 -15.00
N THR A 139 -2.95 13.18 -16.24
CA THR A 139 -4.17 12.73 -16.94
C THR A 139 -4.83 11.53 -16.27
N VAL A 140 -4.06 10.54 -15.83
CA VAL A 140 -4.57 9.35 -15.13
C VAL A 140 -5.15 9.70 -13.76
N ILE A 141 -4.46 10.56 -12.98
CA ILE A 141 -4.95 11.02 -11.67
C ILE A 141 -6.21 11.87 -11.84
N ALA A 142 -6.22 12.80 -12.81
CA ALA A 142 -7.39 13.62 -13.09
C ALA A 142 -8.61 12.77 -13.51
N HIS A 143 -8.41 11.77 -14.36
CA HIS A 143 -9.49 10.84 -14.73
C HIS A 143 -9.92 9.94 -13.56
N GLY A 144 -8.97 9.44 -12.76
CA GLY A 144 -9.26 8.61 -11.59
C GLY A 144 -10.03 9.36 -10.51
N MET A 145 -9.68 10.63 -10.23
CA MET A 145 -10.44 11.49 -9.32
C MET A 145 -11.83 11.81 -9.86
N ALA A 146 -11.96 12.10 -11.17
CA ALA A 146 -13.27 12.33 -11.77
C ALA A 146 -14.19 11.09 -11.70
N GLN A 147 -13.63 9.88 -11.80
CA GLN A 147 -14.37 8.63 -11.63
C GLN A 147 -14.67 8.31 -10.16
N ALA A 148 -13.76 8.60 -9.24
CA ALA A 148 -13.99 8.45 -7.80
C ALA A 148 -15.10 9.40 -7.30
N ASP A 149 -15.15 10.62 -7.82
CA ASP A 149 -16.23 11.59 -7.53
C ASP A 149 -17.58 11.09 -8.08
N GLN A 150 -17.59 10.46 -9.27
CA GLN A 150 -18.78 9.83 -9.84
C GLN A 150 -19.24 8.57 -9.07
N GLN A 151 -18.32 7.81 -8.46
CA GLN A 151 -18.66 6.66 -7.61
C GLN A 151 -19.08 7.06 -6.19
N GLN A 152 -18.57 8.17 -5.66
CA GLN A 152 -19.01 8.70 -4.36
C GLN A 152 -20.37 9.42 -4.46
N GLY A 153 -20.76 9.88 -5.66
CA GLY A 153 -22.11 10.36 -5.98
C GLY A 153 -23.17 9.27 -6.25
N SER A 154 -22.77 7.99 -6.38
CA SER A 154 -23.67 6.88 -6.76
C SER A 154 -23.70 5.71 -5.75
N GLN A 155 -23.24 5.92 -4.51
CA GLN A 155 -23.51 5.02 -3.36
C GLN A 155 -24.37 5.66 -2.25
N GLY A 156 -24.94 6.84 -2.50
CA GLY A 156 -25.91 7.50 -1.60
C GLY A 156 -27.39 7.33 -2.01
N ALA A 157 -27.69 6.65 -3.12
CA ALA A 157 -29.04 6.56 -3.68
C ALA A 157 -29.44 5.15 -4.08
N GLN A 158 -29.23 4.15 -3.21
CA GLN A 158 -29.88 2.84 -3.33
C GLN A 158 -29.89 2.11 -1.96
N SER A 159 -30.46 2.78 -0.95
CA SER A 159 -31.00 2.15 0.25
C SER A 159 -32.34 2.81 0.52
N GLY A 160 -33.34 2.40 -0.25
CA GLY A 160 -34.69 2.98 -0.25
C GLY A 160 -35.63 2.18 -1.13
N ALA A 161 -35.55 0.85 -1.06
CA ALA A 161 -36.59 -0.01 -1.61
C ALA A 161 -37.66 -0.25 -0.53
N ALA A 162 -38.90 0.07 -0.90
CA ALA A 162 -40.16 -0.41 -0.32
C ALA A 162 -40.60 0.19 1.03
N ALA A 163 -41.13 1.42 0.99
CA ALA A 163 -42.27 1.77 1.84
C ALA A 163 -43.49 0.98 1.36
N ALA A 164 -43.78 -0.16 2.00
CA ALA A 164 -45.05 -0.84 1.86
C ALA A 164 -46.15 -0.07 2.62
N PRO A 165 -47.37 0.05 2.09
CA PRO A 165 -48.46 0.79 2.71
C PRO A 165 -48.97 0.08 3.97
N ALA A 166 -49.21 0.88 5.01
CA ALA A 166 -49.75 0.46 6.30
C ALA A 166 -51.13 -0.20 6.15
N THR A 167 -51.29 -1.36 6.79
CA THR A 167 -52.60 -1.94 7.12
C THR A 167 -52.90 -1.70 8.61
N PRO A 168 -54.13 -1.31 8.99
CA PRO A 168 -54.49 -0.99 10.37
C PRO A 168 -54.67 -2.25 11.24
N PRO A 169 -54.46 -2.17 12.57
CA PRO A 169 -54.59 -3.30 13.47
C PRO A 169 -56.06 -3.69 13.68
N THR A 170 -56.37 -4.96 13.40
CA THR A 170 -57.63 -5.60 13.78
C THR A 170 -57.53 -6.14 15.22
N SER A 171 -58.45 -5.68 16.07
CA SER A 171 -58.67 -6.15 17.44
C SER A 171 -59.13 -7.62 17.47
N PRO A 172 -58.67 -8.45 18.41
CA PRO A 172 -59.37 -9.67 18.78
C PRO A 172 -60.27 -9.43 20.01
N THR A 173 -61.58 -9.56 19.75
CA THR A 173 -62.67 -9.65 20.73
C THR A 173 -62.86 -11.11 21.17
N GLN A 174 -63.10 -11.31 22.47
CA GLN A 174 -63.68 -12.49 23.17
C GLN A 174 -62.84 -13.78 23.21
N GLY A 175 -62.71 -14.51 24.31
CA GLY A 175 -63.27 -14.38 25.66
C GLY A 175 -63.09 -15.68 26.45
N ILE A 176 -63.36 -15.60 27.76
CA ILE A 176 -63.78 -16.69 28.69
C ILE A 176 -62.70 -17.79 28.96
N ILE A 177 -62.34 -18.28 30.15
CA ILE A 177 -63.04 -18.54 31.42
C ILE A 177 -62.00 -18.84 32.53
N ASN A 178 -62.35 -18.46 33.77
CA ASN A 178 -62.15 -19.20 35.04
C ASN A 178 -60.74 -19.57 35.55
N SER A 179 -60.36 -19.06 36.73
CA SER A 179 -60.58 -19.78 38.01
C SER A 179 -59.77 -19.16 39.18
N ALA A 180 -60.53 -18.73 40.19
CA ALA A 180 -60.36 -19.04 41.62
C ALA A 180 -59.33 -18.31 42.50
N ARG A 181 -59.88 -17.89 43.66
CA ARG A 181 -59.35 -17.98 45.04
C ARG A 181 -58.55 -16.75 45.49
N GLY A 182 -59.12 -15.84 46.31
CA GLY A 182 -59.31 -15.98 47.76
C GLY A 182 -58.02 -15.49 48.45
N MET A 183 -57.96 -14.57 49.40
CA MET A 183 -58.66 -14.37 50.68
C MET A 183 -58.17 -13.00 51.20
N GLN A 184 -59.05 -12.10 51.62
CA GLN A 184 -59.33 -11.69 53.02
C GLN A 184 -58.86 -10.25 53.25
#